data_AF-A0A0F5Y8G4-F1
#
_entry.id   AF-A0A0F5Y8G4-F1
#
_cell.length_a   1.000
_cell.length_b   1.000
_cell.length_c   1.000
_cell.angle_alpha   90.00
_cell.angle_beta   90.00
_cell.angle_gamma   90.00
#
_symmetry.space_group_name_H-M   'P 1'
#
loop_
_entity.id
_entity.type
_entity.pdbx_description
1 polymer ?
#
loop_
_entity_poly.entity_id
_entity_poly.type
_entity_poly.pdbx_seq_one_letter_code
_entity_poly.pdbx_strand_id
1 'polypeptide(L)'
;MRILLVEDDRGLAQGLEDALTRQRYVVDLASDGLMGWEFAEALTYDLILLDLLLPKLDGINFCKRLRSQGDRTPILLMTAENSSSQKVEGLDAGADDYLIKPFEMSELLARIRALLRRGNNTLPPILEWGAIKLDPGNCQVTYCDAPLKLTAKEYELLELFLRHPERIFSQSALLDHLWSFDDPPSESAVRTQIKGLRQKLKQAGAGSDWIETVYGLGYRLKSASTPNDALALPEPTSVISTSPTVNLSGIWKKHRESYLTRISVLEQATKALQAGDLDNSLLQQALSQAHTLAGSLGSFGFNQASQHCREIEQMLNAETQLSSEAIAQLSALLVDLNSQLSLTPATPVPPALPLPTADSEELSGCSTPRLLIVDDDLALAEGIATVAIARQIQTEIAISPQQARKLIQDNPPDIVLLDLSFPDSTEAGFELLRELNSNTKPLPVVVFTAKESFADRVKVARLGGRGFLQKPISPSQVIDAMTRVLYPASPLQAKILIIDDEPEILDRIRMVLEPWGFHLILLDDPQQFWQTLEKSTPDLLILDLTMPHLSGVELCQVVRNEPHWQDLSIIILCDDRNRQIVEQVWNAGADDYIQKPLVEPELIARVLNCLERSQLRRKMSSN
;
A
#
# COMPACT_ATOMS: atom_id res chain seq x y z
N MET A 1 6.45 -25.58 7.89
CA MET A 1 6.44 -24.13 8.17
C MET A 1 6.23 -23.93 9.66
N ARG A 2 6.90 -22.95 10.25
CA ARG A 2 6.93 -22.65 11.68
C ARG A 2 6.15 -21.38 11.98
N ILE A 3 5.21 -21.45 12.92
CA ILE A 3 4.32 -20.37 13.32
C ILE A 3 4.61 -20.02 14.78
N LEU A 4 4.84 -18.74 15.04
CA LEU A 4 4.84 -18.21 16.41
C LEU A 4 3.41 -17.85 16.77
N LEU A 5 2.86 -18.46 17.82
CA LEU A 5 1.55 -18.12 18.37
C LEU A 5 1.74 -17.35 19.67
N VAL A 6 1.31 -16.09 19.72
CA VAL A 6 1.39 -15.23 20.92
C VAL A 6 -0.02 -14.91 21.40
N GLU A 7 -0.43 -15.57 22.49
CA GLU A 7 -1.80 -15.54 23.02
C GLU A 7 -1.75 -15.80 24.54
N ASP A 8 -2.38 -14.92 25.33
CA ASP A 8 -2.40 -15.03 26.79
C ASP A 8 -3.58 -15.85 27.32
N ASP A 9 -4.69 -15.95 26.56
CA ASP A 9 -5.77 -16.88 26.87
C ASP A 9 -5.33 -18.34 26.60
N ARG A 10 -5.06 -19.07 27.69
CA ARG A 10 -4.62 -20.47 27.64
C ARG A 10 -5.60 -21.40 26.89
N GLY A 11 -6.90 -21.16 27.00
CA GLY A 11 -7.91 -22.01 26.37
C GLY A 11 -7.93 -21.82 24.86
N LEU A 12 -7.86 -20.56 24.42
CA LEU A 12 -7.73 -20.23 23.00
C LEU A 12 -6.38 -20.69 22.43
N ALA A 13 -5.29 -20.39 23.13
CA ALA A 13 -3.93 -20.79 22.76
C ALA A 13 -3.83 -22.30 22.49
N GLN A 14 -4.33 -23.12 23.41
CA GLN A 14 -4.29 -24.58 23.26
C GLN A 14 -5.18 -25.07 22.10
N GLY A 15 -6.36 -24.48 21.92
CA GLY A 15 -7.25 -24.81 20.80
C GLY A 15 -6.65 -24.44 19.43
N LEU A 16 -5.93 -23.32 19.36
CA LEU A 16 -5.19 -22.87 18.18
C LEU A 16 -3.98 -23.78 17.90
N GLU A 17 -3.16 -24.04 18.91
CA GLU A 17 -2.01 -24.95 18.82
C GLU A 17 -2.42 -26.34 18.30
N ASP A 18 -3.46 -26.93 18.88
CA ASP A 18 -3.99 -28.24 18.45
C ASP A 18 -4.45 -28.21 16.99
N ALA A 19 -5.13 -27.14 16.57
CA ALA A 19 -5.67 -27.02 15.22
C ALA A 19 -4.58 -26.81 14.17
N LEU A 20 -3.58 -25.98 14.47
CA LEU A 20 -2.44 -25.70 13.61
C LEU A 20 -1.51 -26.91 13.50
N THR A 21 -1.26 -27.60 14.61
CA THR A 21 -0.47 -28.84 14.64
C THR A 21 -1.15 -29.95 13.83
N ARG A 22 -2.50 -30.04 13.87
CA ARG A 22 -3.27 -30.94 12.99
C ARG A 22 -3.09 -30.63 11.50
N GLN A 23 -2.87 -29.37 11.15
CA GLN A 23 -2.53 -28.91 9.81
C GLN A 23 -1.02 -29.00 9.49
N ARG A 24 -0.25 -29.71 10.32
CA ARG A 24 1.19 -29.96 10.14
C ARG A 24 2.08 -28.71 10.23
N TYR A 25 1.60 -27.64 10.85
CA TYR A 25 2.45 -26.53 11.25
C TYR A 25 3.24 -26.88 12.51
N VAL A 26 4.48 -26.40 12.58
CA VAL A 26 5.25 -26.38 13.83
C VAL A 26 4.85 -25.11 14.56
N VAL A 27 4.32 -25.21 15.77
CA VAL A 27 3.85 -24.07 16.54
C VAL A 27 4.74 -23.88 17.76
N ASP A 28 5.25 -22.67 17.94
CA ASP A 28 5.83 -22.23 19.22
C ASP A 28 4.84 -21.31 19.92
N LEU A 29 4.47 -21.63 21.15
CA LEU A 29 3.50 -20.87 21.92
C LEU A 29 4.19 -19.92 22.91
N ALA A 30 3.85 -18.63 22.82
CA ALA A 30 4.23 -17.61 23.77
C ALA A 30 2.99 -17.07 24.51
N SER A 31 3.07 -17.03 25.83
CA SER A 31 1.94 -16.64 26.70
C SER A 31 1.83 -15.14 26.98
N ASP A 32 2.80 -14.34 26.51
CA ASP A 32 2.78 -12.88 26.59
C ASP A 32 3.66 -12.27 25.50
N GLY A 33 3.48 -10.96 25.25
CA GLY A 33 4.17 -10.29 24.15
C GLY A 33 5.68 -10.20 24.32
N LEU A 34 6.21 -10.22 25.55
CA LEU A 34 7.65 -10.18 25.77
C LEU A 34 8.29 -11.55 25.48
N MET A 35 7.65 -12.63 25.92
CA MET A 35 8.05 -14.00 25.56
C MET A 35 7.97 -14.23 24.05
N GLY A 36 6.90 -13.76 23.40
CA GLY A 36 6.78 -13.82 21.94
C GLY A 36 7.90 -13.04 21.25
N TRP A 37 8.32 -11.91 21.83
CA TRP A 37 9.40 -11.09 21.31
C TRP A 37 10.76 -11.80 21.43
N GLU A 38 11.04 -12.41 22.58
CA GLU A 38 12.25 -13.22 22.80
C GLU A 38 12.33 -14.38 21.81
N PHE A 39 11.20 -15.02 21.50
CA PHE A 39 11.15 -16.08 20.49
C PHE A 39 11.42 -15.55 19.08
N ALA A 40 10.77 -14.44 18.70
CA ALA A 40 10.97 -13.80 17.41
C ALA A 40 12.42 -13.30 17.19
N GLU A 41 13.13 -12.89 18.25
CA GLU A 41 14.56 -12.54 18.16
C GLU A 41 15.48 -13.77 18.06
N ALA A 42 15.08 -14.90 18.65
CA ALA A 42 15.90 -16.11 18.70
C ALA A 42 15.79 -16.99 17.44
N LEU A 43 14.63 -17.00 16.79
CA LEU A 43 14.33 -17.86 15.64
C LEU A 43 13.64 -17.12 14.50
N THR A 44 13.78 -17.66 13.29
CA THR A 44 13.01 -17.21 12.13
C THR A 44 11.69 -17.96 12.06
N TYR A 45 10.59 -17.22 11.93
CA TYR A 45 9.24 -17.77 11.74
C TYR A 45 8.74 -17.53 10.31
N ASP A 46 7.86 -18.41 9.84
CA ASP A 46 7.18 -18.21 8.55
C ASP A 46 5.92 -17.33 8.69
N LEU A 47 5.35 -17.27 9.90
CA LEU A 47 4.19 -16.46 10.26
C LEU A 47 4.16 -16.22 11.79
N ILE A 48 3.69 -15.04 12.20
CA ILE A 48 3.35 -14.73 13.59
C ILE A 48 1.83 -14.53 13.71
N LEU A 49 1.20 -15.34 14.55
CA LEU A 49 -0.17 -15.15 15.04
C LEU A 49 -0.11 -14.39 16.35
N LEU A 50 -0.67 -13.18 16.39
CA LEU A 50 -0.41 -12.23 17.46
C LEU A 50 -1.72 -11.68 18.02
N ASP A 51 -2.04 -11.92 19.28
CA ASP A 51 -3.12 -11.18 19.93
C ASP A 51 -2.73 -9.69 20.05
N LEU A 52 -3.70 -8.82 19.79
CA LEU A 52 -3.59 -7.38 19.97
C LEU A 52 -3.45 -7.03 21.47
N LEU A 53 -4.22 -7.67 22.34
CA LEU A 53 -4.29 -7.35 23.78
C LEU A 53 -3.40 -8.28 24.61
N LEU A 54 -2.09 -8.14 24.47
CA LEU A 54 -1.12 -8.94 25.21
C LEU A 54 -0.60 -8.23 26.47
N PRO A 55 -0.33 -8.97 27.55
CA PRO A 55 0.38 -8.44 28.70
C PRO A 55 1.85 -8.16 28.36
N LYS A 56 2.44 -7.21 29.09
CA LYS A 56 3.85 -6.73 29.01
C LYS A 56 4.22 -5.98 27.72
N LEU A 57 3.88 -6.51 26.55
CA LEU A 57 4.07 -5.87 25.24
C LEU A 57 2.83 -6.13 24.40
N ASP A 58 2.06 -5.09 24.08
CA ASP A 58 0.86 -5.23 23.25
C ASP A 58 1.20 -5.53 21.79
N GLY A 59 0.25 -6.13 21.06
CA GLY A 59 0.46 -6.60 19.69
C GLY A 59 0.78 -5.47 18.69
N ILE A 60 0.30 -4.25 18.93
CA ILE A 60 0.59 -3.09 18.07
C ILE A 60 2.05 -2.66 18.24
N ASN A 61 2.52 -2.51 19.48
CA ASN A 61 3.91 -2.18 19.76
C ASN A 61 4.86 -3.32 19.38
N PHE A 62 4.44 -4.57 19.52
CA PHE A 62 5.16 -5.72 18.98
C PHE A 62 5.36 -5.59 17.47
N CYS A 63 4.28 -5.37 16.70
CA CYS A 63 4.34 -5.15 15.24
C CYS A 63 5.29 -4.01 14.87
N LYS A 64 5.11 -2.82 15.46
CA LYS A 64 5.93 -1.64 15.19
C LYS A 64 7.41 -1.92 15.45
N ARG A 65 7.71 -2.61 16.57
CA ARG A 65 9.07 -2.95 16.95
C ARG A 65 9.69 -3.93 15.96
N LEU A 66 8.99 -4.99 15.59
CA LEU A 66 9.47 -5.99 14.62
C LEU A 66 9.75 -5.33 13.25
N ARG A 67 8.82 -4.49 12.77
CA ARG A 67 8.99 -3.76 11.50
C ARG A 67 10.11 -2.72 11.55
N SER A 68 10.34 -2.08 12.70
CA SER A 68 11.47 -1.14 12.87
C SER A 68 12.85 -1.79 12.74
N GLN A 69 12.94 -3.10 13.00
CA GLN A 69 14.14 -3.90 12.80
C GLN A 69 14.29 -4.40 11.35
N GLY A 70 13.35 -4.06 10.47
CA GLY A 70 13.35 -4.50 9.07
C GLY A 70 12.89 -5.94 8.86
N ASP A 71 12.40 -6.60 9.91
CA ASP A 71 11.84 -7.94 9.81
C ASP A 71 10.50 -7.90 9.04
N ARG A 72 10.37 -8.82 8.09
CA ARG A 72 9.26 -8.92 7.13
C ARG A 72 8.42 -10.19 7.31
N THR A 73 8.63 -10.90 8.41
CA THR A 73 7.82 -12.06 8.77
C THR A 73 6.35 -11.66 8.76
N PRO A 74 5.47 -12.38 8.04
CA PRO A 74 4.05 -12.09 8.01
C PRO A 74 3.45 -12.07 9.42
N ILE A 75 2.61 -11.09 9.74
CA ILE A 75 1.90 -11.00 11.03
C ILE A 75 0.39 -10.97 10.80
N LEU A 76 -0.33 -11.92 11.41
CA LEU A 76 -1.79 -11.91 11.50
C LEU A 76 -2.20 -11.51 12.92
N LEU A 77 -2.76 -10.30 13.06
CA LEU A 77 -3.29 -9.82 14.33
C LEU A 77 -4.63 -10.46 14.67
N MET A 78 -4.84 -10.86 15.92
CA MET A 78 -6.13 -11.32 16.43
C MET A 78 -6.68 -10.28 17.41
N THR A 79 -7.91 -9.82 17.24
CA THR A 79 -8.50 -8.76 18.09
C THR A 79 -9.94 -9.08 18.50
N ALA A 80 -10.35 -8.73 19.71
CA ALA A 80 -11.74 -8.88 20.16
C ALA A 80 -12.68 -7.76 19.66
N GLU A 81 -12.14 -6.63 19.21
CA GLU A 81 -12.94 -5.45 18.86
C GLU A 81 -13.13 -5.30 17.35
N ASN A 82 -14.38 -5.10 16.92
CA ASN A 82 -14.73 -4.81 15.53
C ASN A 82 -14.70 -3.30 15.22
N SER A 83 -13.98 -2.49 15.99
CA SER A 83 -13.87 -1.05 15.73
C SER A 83 -12.96 -0.81 14.52
N SER A 84 -13.39 0.01 13.57
CA SER A 84 -12.59 0.35 12.38
C SER A 84 -11.26 1.02 12.76
N SER A 85 -11.19 1.70 13.90
CA SER A 85 -9.98 2.39 14.39
C SER A 85 -8.86 1.43 14.80
N GLN A 86 -9.13 0.35 15.53
CA GLN A 86 -8.08 -0.59 15.96
C GLN A 86 -7.53 -1.42 14.79
N LYS A 87 -8.40 -1.77 13.83
CA LYS A 87 -7.99 -2.46 12.61
C LYS A 87 -7.01 -1.62 11.79
N VAL A 88 -7.35 -0.34 11.61
CA VAL A 88 -6.49 0.62 10.92
C VAL A 88 -5.17 0.78 11.68
N GLU A 89 -5.22 0.95 13.01
CA GLU A 89 -4.00 1.09 13.81
C GLU A 89 -3.07 -0.14 13.73
N GLY A 90 -3.64 -1.35 13.74
CA GLY A 90 -2.87 -2.59 13.58
C GLY A 90 -2.23 -2.75 12.19
N LEU A 91 -2.95 -2.37 11.13
CA LEU A 91 -2.41 -2.37 9.76
C LEU A 91 -1.35 -1.28 9.57
N ASP A 92 -1.57 -0.08 10.10
CA ASP A 92 -0.61 1.03 10.09
C ASP A 92 0.66 0.71 10.90
N ALA A 93 0.53 -0.15 11.91
CA ALA A 93 1.65 -0.69 12.68
C ALA A 93 2.48 -1.73 11.88
N GLY A 94 2.00 -2.15 10.71
CA GLY A 94 2.66 -3.06 9.79
C GLY A 94 2.24 -4.52 9.92
N ALA A 95 1.09 -4.82 10.53
CA ALA A 95 0.48 -6.14 10.42
C ALA A 95 0.03 -6.42 8.98
N ASP A 96 0.15 -7.68 8.56
CA ASP A 96 -0.16 -8.08 7.18
C ASP A 96 -1.63 -8.40 6.96
N ASP A 97 -2.31 -8.80 8.03
CA ASP A 97 -3.74 -9.09 8.08
C ASP A 97 -4.24 -9.04 9.53
N TYR A 98 -5.56 -9.05 9.73
CA TYR A 98 -6.19 -9.13 11.04
C TYR A 98 -7.38 -10.10 11.04
N LEU A 99 -7.74 -10.63 12.21
CA LEU A 99 -8.86 -11.54 12.44
C LEU A 99 -9.59 -11.18 13.74
N ILE A 100 -10.93 -11.14 13.68
CA ILE A 100 -11.76 -10.71 14.81
C ILE A 100 -12.22 -11.91 15.64
N LYS A 101 -12.04 -11.87 16.96
CA LYS A 101 -12.54 -12.86 17.92
C LYS A 101 -14.02 -12.57 18.25
N PRO A 102 -14.89 -13.59 18.34
CA PRO A 102 -14.64 -15.00 18.02
C PRO A 102 -14.60 -15.22 16.50
N PHE A 103 -13.64 -16.01 16.03
CA PHE A 103 -13.48 -16.36 14.63
C PHE A 103 -13.74 -17.84 14.37
N GLU A 104 -14.08 -18.16 13.14
CA GLU A 104 -14.15 -19.54 12.67
C GLU A 104 -12.75 -20.09 12.42
N MET A 105 -12.44 -21.28 12.93
CA MET A 105 -11.12 -21.91 12.76
C MET A 105 -10.73 -22.05 11.27
N SER A 106 -11.71 -22.30 10.41
CA SER A 106 -11.51 -22.36 8.97
C SER A 106 -11.06 -21.03 8.34
N GLU A 107 -11.60 -19.91 8.82
CA GLU A 107 -11.19 -18.57 8.36
C GLU A 107 -9.73 -18.30 8.75
N LEU A 108 -9.37 -18.59 10.01
CA LEU A 108 -8.00 -18.48 10.49
C LEU A 108 -7.04 -19.28 9.61
N LEU A 109 -7.32 -20.56 9.39
CA LEU A 109 -6.47 -21.44 8.59
C LEU A 109 -6.33 -20.95 7.14
N ALA A 110 -7.37 -20.35 6.58
CA ALA A 110 -7.34 -19.80 5.24
C ALA A 110 -6.45 -18.55 5.15
N ARG A 111 -6.56 -17.63 6.11
CA ARG A 111 -5.68 -16.44 6.21
C ARG A 111 -4.22 -16.84 6.39
N ILE A 112 -3.96 -17.83 7.24
CA ILE A 112 -2.62 -18.40 7.45
C ILE A 112 -2.04 -18.90 6.12
N ARG A 113 -2.78 -19.73 5.37
CA ARG A 113 -2.32 -20.22 4.06
C ARG A 113 -2.02 -19.09 3.09
N ALA A 114 -2.88 -18.07 3.06
CA ALA A 114 -2.72 -16.91 2.20
C ALA A 114 -1.46 -16.11 2.52
N LEU A 115 -1.18 -15.87 3.81
CA LEU A 115 0.02 -15.17 4.26
C LEU A 115 1.30 -15.97 3.99
N LEU A 116 1.27 -17.28 4.24
CA LEU A 116 2.42 -18.16 4.01
C LEU A 116 2.78 -18.30 2.52
N ARG A 117 1.80 -18.20 1.60
CA ARG A 117 2.06 -18.13 0.16
C ARG A 117 2.80 -16.84 -0.23
N ARG A 118 2.69 -15.77 0.56
CA ARG A 118 3.25 -14.45 0.22
C ARG A 118 4.73 -14.29 0.59
N GLY A 119 5.25 -15.09 1.53
CA GLY A 119 6.62 -14.98 2.07
C GLY A 119 7.70 -15.77 1.32
N ASN A 120 7.31 -16.79 0.53
CA ASN A 120 8.23 -17.59 -0.28
C ASN A 120 7.92 -17.37 -1.76
N ASN A 121 8.96 -17.15 -2.60
CA ASN A 121 8.83 -17.00 -4.06
C ASN A 121 7.82 -18.02 -4.61
N THR A 122 6.84 -17.51 -5.34
CA THR A 122 5.94 -18.21 -6.29
C THR A 122 5.97 -19.71 -6.17
N LEU A 123 5.06 -20.27 -5.39
CA LEU A 123 4.74 -21.69 -5.50
C LEU A 123 3.27 -21.83 -5.86
N PRO A 124 2.97 -22.60 -6.92
CA PRO A 124 1.60 -22.92 -7.29
C PRO A 124 0.85 -23.55 -6.10
N PRO A 125 -0.49 -23.43 -6.05
CA PRO A 125 -1.30 -24.04 -4.98
C PRO A 125 -1.06 -25.54 -4.84
N ILE A 126 -0.58 -26.17 -5.92
CA ILE A 126 -0.04 -27.52 -5.96
C ILE A 126 1.45 -27.40 -6.23
N LEU A 127 2.31 -27.87 -5.33
CA LEU A 127 3.75 -27.93 -5.51
C LEU A 127 4.07 -29.05 -6.50
N GLU A 128 4.60 -28.70 -7.67
CA GLU A 128 4.93 -29.66 -8.71
C GLU A 128 6.45 -29.77 -8.91
N TRP A 129 6.92 -31.00 -9.08
CA TRP A 129 8.29 -31.27 -9.54
C TRP A 129 8.28 -32.57 -10.33
N GLY A 130 8.65 -32.53 -11.61
CA GLY A 130 8.49 -33.65 -12.52
C GLY A 130 7.04 -34.16 -12.56
N ALA A 131 6.81 -35.42 -12.20
CA ALA A 131 5.47 -36.00 -12.10
C ALA A 131 4.89 -36.05 -10.67
N ILE A 132 5.59 -35.47 -9.68
CA ILE A 132 5.05 -35.29 -8.32
C ILE A 132 4.18 -34.05 -8.29
N LYS A 133 3.01 -34.16 -7.65
CA LYS A 133 2.16 -33.05 -7.26
C LYS A 133 1.87 -33.16 -5.77
N LEU A 134 2.11 -32.10 -5.00
CA LEU A 134 1.79 -32.01 -3.58
C LEU A 134 0.84 -30.85 -3.36
N ASP A 135 -0.34 -31.13 -2.81
CA ASP A 135 -1.34 -30.13 -2.44
C ASP A 135 -1.26 -29.85 -0.93
N PRO A 136 -0.78 -28.66 -0.50
CA PRO A 136 -0.73 -28.27 0.90
C PRO A 136 -2.11 -28.06 1.52
N GLY A 137 -3.14 -27.76 0.71
CA GLY A 137 -4.49 -27.45 1.17
C GLY A 137 -5.22 -28.66 1.76
N ASN A 138 -4.94 -29.86 1.26
CA ASN A 138 -5.56 -31.12 1.74
C ASN A 138 -4.54 -32.18 2.19
N CYS A 139 -3.25 -31.82 2.27
CA CYS A 139 -2.15 -32.72 2.61
C CYS A 139 -2.04 -33.96 1.68
N GLN A 140 -2.43 -33.84 0.40
CA GLN A 140 -2.30 -34.93 -0.56
C GLN A 140 -1.02 -34.84 -1.38
N VAL A 141 -0.46 -36.00 -1.70
CA VAL A 141 0.67 -36.13 -2.61
C VAL A 141 0.28 -37.15 -3.67
N THR A 142 0.50 -36.83 -4.93
CA THR A 142 0.33 -37.74 -6.06
C THR A 142 1.61 -37.82 -6.88
N TYR A 143 1.82 -38.95 -7.54
CA TYR A 143 2.86 -39.18 -8.53
C TYR A 143 2.23 -39.76 -9.78
N CYS A 144 2.39 -39.11 -10.94
CA CYS A 144 1.65 -39.45 -12.18
C CYS A 144 0.13 -39.59 -11.92
N ASP A 145 -0.44 -38.65 -11.15
CA ASP A 145 -1.84 -38.62 -10.71
C ASP A 145 -2.32 -39.82 -9.85
N ALA A 146 -1.40 -40.70 -9.41
CA ALA A 146 -1.68 -41.76 -8.45
C ALA A 146 -1.31 -41.33 -7.01
N PRO A 147 -2.14 -41.61 -5.99
CA PRO A 147 -1.90 -41.16 -4.62
C PRO A 147 -0.65 -41.81 -3.99
N LEU A 148 0.24 -40.99 -3.45
CA LEU A 148 1.46 -41.37 -2.77
C LEU A 148 1.30 -41.22 -1.25
N LYS A 149 1.37 -42.33 -0.51
CA LYS A 149 1.20 -42.34 0.96
C LYS A 149 2.51 -42.06 1.69
N LEU A 150 2.68 -40.85 2.20
CA LEU A 150 3.83 -40.44 3.04
C LEU A 150 3.48 -40.48 4.53
N THR A 151 4.48 -40.66 5.39
CA THR A 151 4.34 -40.35 6.83
C THR A 151 4.34 -38.83 7.03
N ALA A 152 3.95 -38.35 8.21
CA ALA A 152 3.92 -36.92 8.50
C ALA A 152 5.28 -36.24 8.23
N LYS A 153 6.37 -36.82 8.73
CA LYS A 153 7.72 -36.24 8.54
C LYS A 153 8.25 -36.39 7.11
N GLU A 154 7.88 -37.45 6.40
CA GLU A 154 8.22 -37.58 4.98
C GLU A 154 7.47 -36.54 4.13
N TYR A 155 6.22 -36.22 4.49
CA TYR A 155 5.46 -35.17 3.84
C TYR A 155 6.09 -33.80 4.09
N GLU A 156 6.36 -33.44 5.34
CA GLU A 156 6.94 -32.14 5.69
C GLU A 156 8.32 -31.95 5.03
N LEU A 157 9.13 -33.02 4.95
CA LEU A 157 10.39 -33.01 4.20
C LEU A 157 10.19 -32.77 2.70
N LEU A 158 9.24 -33.49 2.08
CA LEU A 158 8.96 -33.33 0.66
C LEU A 158 8.45 -31.92 0.36
N GLU A 159 7.53 -31.40 1.18
CA GLU A 159 7.02 -30.05 1.08
C GLU A 159 8.17 -29.03 1.19
N LEU A 160 9.05 -29.16 2.20
CA LEU A 160 10.20 -28.26 2.36
C LEU A 160 11.12 -28.23 1.13
N PHE A 161 11.43 -29.40 0.55
CA PHE A 161 12.26 -29.46 -0.66
C PHE A 161 11.56 -28.90 -1.90
N LEU A 162 10.25 -29.15 -2.05
CA LEU A 162 9.46 -28.61 -3.17
C LEU A 162 9.28 -27.09 -3.04
N ARG A 163 9.24 -26.55 -1.82
CA ARG A 163 9.16 -25.11 -1.58
C ARG A 163 10.46 -24.36 -1.84
N HIS A 164 11.60 -25.05 -1.72
CA HIS A 164 12.92 -24.49 -1.95
C HIS A 164 13.71 -25.39 -2.92
N PRO A 165 13.26 -25.47 -4.18
CA PRO A 165 13.96 -26.26 -5.17
C PRO A 165 15.40 -25.74 -5.30
N GLU A 166 16.35 -26.65 -5.50
CA GLU A 166 17.79 -26.35 -5.64
C GLU A 166 18.53 -25.84 -4.39
N ARG A 167 17.84 -25.55 -3.28
CA ARG A 167 18.48 -25.21 -1.99
C ARG A 167 19.05 -26.45 -1.29
N ILE A 168 20.24 -26.31 -0.70
CA ILE A 168 20.84 -27.34 0.16
C ILE A 168 20.42 -27.09 1.61
N PHE A 169 19.85 -28.11 2.26
CA PHE A 169 19.52 -28.09 3.69
C PHE A 169 20.48 -28.98 4.47
N SER A 170 21.17 -28.42 5.48
CA SER A 170 21.98 -29.18 6.43
C SER A 170 21.11 -30.02 7.37
N GLN A 171 21.71 -30.99 8.08
CA GLN A 171 20.97 -31.77 9.08
C GLN A 171 20.42 -30.91 10.21
N SER A 172 21.17 -29.89 10.66
CA SER A 172 20.71 -28.93 11.68
C SER A 172 19.56 -28.07 11.15
N ALA A 173 19.66 -27.53 9.93
CA ALA A 173 18.61 -26.71 9.35
C ALA A 173 17.30 -27.50 9.15
N LEU A 174 17.39 -28.77 8.77
CA LEU A 174 16.21 -29.65 8.71
C LEU A 174 15.61 -29.90 10.10
N LEU A 175 16.43 -30.01 11.14
CA LEU A 175 15.97 -30.15 12.52
C LEU A 175 15.17 -28.92 12.96
N ASP A 176 15.75 -27.74 12.75
CA ASP A 176 15.17 -26.45 13.16
C ASP A 176 13.84 -26.16 12.45
N HIS A 177 13.71 -26.54 11.18
CA HIS A 177 12.50 -26.31 10.39
C HIS A 177 11.36 -27.30 10.65
N LEU A 178 11.66 -28.52 11.10
CA LEU A 178 10.68 -29.63 11.10
C LEU A 178 10.32 -30.11 12.51
N TRP A 179 11.03 -29.75 13.56
CA TRP A 179 10.74 -30.21 14.93
C TRP A 179 10.56 -29.03 15.91
N SER A 180 9.61 -29.18 16.86
CA SER A 180 9.34 -28.18 17.90
C SER A 180 10.33 -28.29 19.06
N PHE A 181 10.39 -27.25 19.91
CA PHE A 181 11.32 -27.20 21.04
C PHE A 181 11.09 -28.29 22.11
N ASP A 182 9.84 -28.71 22.27
CA ASP A 182 9.45 -29.64 23.34
C ASP A 182 9.76 -31.12 23.03
N ASP A 183 10.17 -31.45 21.80
CA ASP A 183 10.55 -32.82 21.40
C ASP A 183 11.67 -32.87 20.33
N PRO A 184 12.92 -32.49 20.67
CA PRO A 184 14.01 -32.48 19.71
C PRO A 184 14.50 -33.91 19.44
N PRO A 185 14.43 -34.41 18.20
CA PRO A 185 14.89 -35.76 17.87
C PRO A 185 16.43 -35.78 17.74
N SER A 186 17.01 -36.98 17.69
CA SER A 186 18.42 -37.16 17.34
C SER A 186 18.69 -36.89 15.85
N GLU A 187 19.91 -36.45 15.49
CA GLU A 187 20.35 -36.26 14.08
C GLU A 187 20.13 -37.51 13.20
N SER A 188 20.09 -38.69 13.81
CA SER A 188 19.81 -39.96 13.12
C SER A 188 18.36 -40.08 12.60
N ALA A 189 17.43 -39.33 13.19
CA ALA A 189 16.03 -39.30 12.79
C ALA A 189 15.87 -38.67 11.40
N VAL A 190 16.57 -37.57 11.11
CA VAL A 190 16.56 -36.92 9.79
C VAL A 190 16.99 -37.89 8.69
N ARG A 191 18.08 -38.64 8.93
CA ARG A 191 18.59 -39.64 7.95
C ARG A 191 17.58 -40.75 7.68
N THR A 192 16.85 -41.17 8.72
CA THR A 192 15.83 -42.22 8.62
C THR A 192 14.64 -41.75 7.78
N GLN A 193 14.16 -40.53 8.01
CA GLN A 193 13.05 -39.96 7.25
C GLN A 193 13.42 -39.70 5.77
N ILE A 194 14.63 -39.19 5.50
CA ILE A 194 15.14 -39.04 4.11
C ILE A 194 15.20 -40.40 3.40
N LYS A 195 15.66 -41.45 4.08
CA LYS A 195 15.72 -42.80 3.52
C LYS A 195 14.32 -43.34 3.20
N GLY A 196 13.36 -43.14 4.11
CA GLY A 196 11.95 -43.51 3.92
C GLY A 196 11.32 -42.82 2.72
N LEU A 197 11.47 -41.49 2.64
CA LEU A 197 10.96 -40.68 1.53
C LEU A 197 11.53 -41.15 0.18
N ARG A 198 12.86 -41.34 0.07
CA ARG A 198 13.50 -41.85 -1.16
C ARG A 198 12.95 -43.22 -1.58
N GLN A 199 12.73 -44.13 -0.63
CA GLN A 199 12.22 -45.46 -0.91
C GLN A 199 10.80 -45.42 -1.46
N LYS A 200 9.92 -44.58 -0.89
CA LYS A 200 8.54 -44.42 -1.35
C LYS A 200 8.44 -43.75 -2.71
N LEU A 201 9.26 -42.74 -2.97
CA LEU A 201 9.36 -42.11 -4.30
C LEU A 201 9.80 -43.13 -5.36
N LYS A 202 10.81 -43.95 -5.05
CA LYS A 202 11.26 -45.02 -5.96
C LYS A 202 10.18 -46.07 -6.22
N GLN A 203 9.41 -46.44 -5.20
CA GLN A 203 8.29 -47.38 -5.35
C GLN A 203 7.15 -46.83 -6.22
N ALA A 204 6.96 -45.51 -6.21
CA ALA A 204 5.96 -44.84 -7.05
C ALA A 204 6.35 -44.77 -8.54
N GLY A 205 7.61 -45.08 -8.88
CA GLY A 205 8.12 -45.01 -10.25
C GLY A 205 8.91 -43.73 -10.56
N ALA A 206 9.27 -42.94 -9.54
CA ALA A 206 10.24 -41.86 -9.69
C ALA A 206 11.63 -42.43 -9.97
N GLY A 207 12.34 -41.85 -10.94
CA GLY A 207 13.73 -42.21 -11.26
C GLY A 207 14.61 -42.20 -10.01
N SER A 208 15.65 -43.03 -9.98
CA SER A 208 16.59 -43.04 -8.85
C SER A 208 17.28 -41.69 -8.74
N ASP A 209 17.15 -41.04 -7.57
CA ASP A 209 17.92 -39.88 -7.09
C ASP A 209 17.28 -38.50 -7.23
N TRP A 210 16.00 -38.36 -6.85
CA TRP A 210 15.34 -37.05 -6.75
C TRP A 210 15.85 -36.18 -5.60
N ILE A 211 16.16 -36.79 -4.46
CA ILE A 211 16.78 -36.10 -3.32
C ILE A 211 18.25 -36.51 -3.32
N GLU A 212 19.14 -35.60 -3.69
CA GLU A 212 20.60 -35.78 -3.70
C GLU A 212 21.17 -35.62 -2.29
N THR A 213 22.16 -36.44 -1.92
CA THR A 213 23.02 -36.17 -0.75
C THR A 213 24.24 -35.40 -1.23
N VAL A 214 24.38 -34.14 -0.81
CA VAL A 214 25.59 -33.36 -1.04
C VAL A 214 26.53 -33.60 0.15
N TYR A 215 27.55 -34.44 -0.06
CA TYR A 215 28.47 -34.87 1.00
C TYR A 215 29.09 -33.66 1.73
N GLY A 216 28.98 -33.65 3.06
CA GLY A 216 29.50 -32.58 3.93
C GLY A 216 28.61 -31.35 4.05
N LEU A 217 27.54 -31.21 3.25
CA LEU A 217 26.69 -30.02 3.23
C LEU A 217 25.22 -30.31 3.55
N GLY A 218 24.67 -31.44 3.10
CA GLY A 218 23.29 -31.81 3.43
C GLY A 218 22.52 -32.46 2.27
N TYR A 219 21.27 -32.06 2.10
CA TYR A 219 20.33 -32.65 1.12
C TYR A 219 19.72 -31.59 0.22
N ARG A 220 19.43 -31.95 -1.03
CA ARG A 220 18.82 -31.06 -2.04
C ARG A 220 17.98 -31.84 -3.05
N LEU A 221 17.00 -31.18 -3.66
CA LEU A 221 16.22 -31.69 -4.79
C LEU A 221 17.00 -31.60 -6.13
N LYS A 222 17.09 -32.69 -6.89
CA LYS A 222 17.84 -32.78 -8.16
C LYS A 222 17.02 -32.20 -9.33
N SER A 223 17.62 -31.29 -10.11
CA SER A 223 17.00 -30.63 -11.27
C SER A 223 16.71 -31.65 -12.40
N ALA A 224 15.53 -31.54 -13.02
CA ALA A 224 15.10 -32.42 -14.10
C ALA A 224 15.86 -32.07 -15.39
N SER A 225 16.96 -32.77 -15.68
CA SER A 225 17.65 -32.61 -16.96
C SER A 225 16.83 -33.22 -18.10
N THR A 226 16.24 -32.39 -18.95
CA THR A 226 15.82 -32.81 -20.30
C THR A 226 17.07 -32.97 -21.17
N PRO A 227 17.25 -34.07 -21.92
CA PRO A 227 18.33 -34.16 -22.90
C PRO A 227 17.95 -33.37 -24.16
N ASN A 228 18.82 -32.43 -24.56
CA ASN A 228 19.03 -31.94 -25.94
C ASN A 228 17.97 -30.99 -26.55
N ASP A 229 18.29 -29.70 -26.75
CA ASP A 229 18.84 -29.22 -28.03
C ASP A 229 19.18 -27.72 -27.96
N ALA A 230 20.23 -27.36 -28.71
CA ALA A 230 20.72 -26.02 -28.94
C ALA A 230 19.76 -25.21 -29.84
N LEU A 231 19.71 -23.88 -29.68
CA LEU A 231 19.89 -22.85 -30.73
C LEU A 231 19.45 -21.44 -30.27
N ALA A 232 20.43 -20.53 -30.29
CA ALA A 232 20.42 -19.12 -30.73
C ALA A 232 19.46 -18.08 -30.11
N LEU A 233 20.08 -17.09 -29.44
CA LEU A 233 19.59 -15.71 -29.20
C LEU A 233 19.47 -14.92 -30.51
N PRO A 234 18.61 -13.89 -30.56
CA PRO A 234 19.15 -12.53 -30.70
C PRO A 234 18.41 -11.42 -29.91
N GLU A 235 19.16 -10.39 -29.50
CA GLU A 235 18.68 -9.09 -29.01
C GLU A 235 18.46 -8.06 -30.16
N PRO A 236 18.26 -6.74 -29.91
CA PRO A 236 16.97 -6.06 -29.85
C PRO A 236 16.81 -5.02 -30.97
N THR A 237 15.62 -4.42 -31.15
CA THR A 237 15.52 -3.18 -31.97
C THR A 237 14.44 -2.23 -31.49
N SER A 238 14.86 -0.98 -31.35
CA SER A 238 14.18 0.25 -30.94
C SER A 238 12.98 0.67 -31.81
N VAL A 239 11.93 1.24 -31.21
CA VAL A 239 10.93 2.07 -31.93
C VAL A 239 10.50 3.30 -31.10
N ILE A 240 10.34 4.40 -31.84
CA ILE A 240 10.21 5.82 -31.49
C ILE A 240 8.79 6.21 -31.04
N SER A 241 8.72 7.25 -30.21
CA SER A 241 7.56 7.94 -29.63
C SER A 241 6.70 8.75 -30.62
N THR A 242 5.38 8.83 -30.39
CA THR A 242 4.55 10.05 -30.62
C THR A 242 3.30 10.04 -29.72
N SER A 243 3.09 11.10 -28.94
CA SER A 243 1.88 11.33 -28.11
C SER A 243 0.87 12.25 -28.82
N PRO A 244 -0.46 12.06 -28.70
CA PRO A 244 -1.44 13.07 -29.07
C PRO A 244 -2.00 13.80 -27.84
N THR A 245 -2.03 15.13 -27.90
CA THR A 245 -2.67 16.05 -26.95
C THR A 245 -4.19 16.12 -27.18
N VAL A 246 -5.00 15.98 -26.12
CA VAL A 246 -6.48 16.04 -26.18
C VAL A 246 -7.00 17.48 -26.00
N ASN A 247 -7.97 17.86 -26.81
CA ASN A 247 -8.52 19.21 -26.97
C ASN A 247 -9.74 19.44 -26.06
N LEU A 248 -9.56 20.20 -24.98
CA LEU A 248 -10.55 20.48 -23.92
C LEU A 248 -11.74 21.37 -24.37
N SER A 249 -11.63 22.05 -25.51
CA SER A 249 -12.65 23.02 -25.96
C SER A 249 -13.96 22.39 -26.46
N GLY A 250 -13.95 21.11 -26.84
CA GLY A 250 -15.13 20.39 -27.35
C GLY A 250 -16.10 19.92 -26.27
N ILE A 251 -15.62 19.67 -25.05
CA ILE A 251 -16.41 19.09 -23.94
C ILE A 251 -17.38 20.15 -23.36
N TRP A 252 -16.93 21.40 -23.23
CA TRP A 252 -17.74 22.52 -22.73
C TRP A 252 -18.98 22.80 -23.58
N LYS A 253 -18.85 22.77 -24.92
CA LYS A 253 -19.98 22.99 -25.84
C LYS A 253 -21.09 21.95 -25.71
N LYS A 254 -20.75 20.72 -25.31
CA LYS A 254 -21.69 19.59 -25.22
C LYS A 254 -22.56 19.62 -23.95
N HIS A 255 -22.10 20.27 -22.89
CA HIS A 255 -22.79 20.28 -21.58
C HIS A 255 -23.35 21.65 -21.17
N ARG A 256 -23.15 22.71 -21.97
CA ARG A 256 -23.60 24.08 -21.70
C ARG A 256 -25.09 24.20 -21.36
N GLU A 257 -25.96 23.46 -22.05
CA GLU A 257 -27.42 23.50 -21.82
C GLU A 257 -27.83 22.93 -20.44
N SER A 258 -27.08 21.95 -19.93
CA SER A 258 -27.30 21.38 -18.60
C SER A 258 -26.95 22.39 -17.51
N TYR A 259 -25.89 23.20 -17.71
CA TYR A 259 -25.48 24.24 -16.77
C TYR A 259 -26.44 25.44 -16.74
N LEU A 260 -26.96 25.87 -17.90
CA LEU A 260 -27.95 26.95 -17.97
C LEU A 260 -29.27 26.58 -17.28
N THR A 261 -29.71 25.32 -17.40
CA THR A 261 -30.91 24.81 -16.71
C THR A 261 -30.75 24.92 -15.19
N ARG A 262 -29.57 24.60 -14.65
CA ARG A 262 -29.27 24.68 -13.21
C ARG A 262 -29.21 26.13 -12.70
N ILE A 263 -28.73 27.06 -13.51
CA ILE A 263 -28.73 28.50 -13.17
C ILE A 263 -30.16 29.04 -13.15
N SER A 264 -31.04 28.56 -14.02
CA SER A 264 -32.45 28.98 -14.00
C SER A 264 -33.17 28.65 -12.68
N VAL A 265 -32.76 27.57 -12.00
CA VAL A 265 -33.29 27.20 -10.67
C VAL A 265 -32.86 28.22 -9.62
N LEU A 266 -31.62 28.73 -9.69
CA LEU A 266 -31.15 29.81 -8.82
C LEU A 266 -31.90 31.13 -9.08
N GLU A 267 -32.17 31.45 -10.35
CA GLU A 267 -32.96 32.63 -10.71
C GLU A 267 -34.41 32.54 -10.23
N GLN A 268 -35.03 31.35 -10.29
CA GLN A 268 -36.38 31.10 -9.79
C GLN A 268 -36.45 31.26 -8.26
N ALA A 269 -35.48 30.70 -7.54
CA ALA A 269 -35.40 30.87 -6.08
C ALA A 269 -35.21 32.34 -5.69
N THR A 270 -34.40 33.10 -6.45
CA THR A 270 -34.18 34.54 -6.21
C THR A 270 -35.45 35.37 -6.44
N LYS A 271 -36.25 35.05 -7.47
CA LYS A 271 -37.54 35.71 -7.73
C LYS A 271 -38.58 35.38 -6.66
N ALA A 272 -38.62 34.13 -6.19
CA ALA A 272 -39.51 33.71 -5.10
C ALA A 272 -39.14 34.40 -3.78
N LEU A 273 -37.84 34.59 -3.51
CA LEU A 273 -37.33 35.40 -2.39
C LEU A 273 -37.78 36.87 -2.48
N GLN A 274 -37.72 37.49 -3.66
CA GLN A 274 -38.18 38.87 -3.87
C GLN A 274 -39.69 39.05 -3.66
N ALA A 275 -40.49 38.03 -3.97
CA ALA A 275 -41.94 38.03 -3.77
C ALA A 275 -42.37 37.65 -2.35
N GLY A 276 -41.44 37.19 -1.50
CA GLY A 276 -41.71 36.76 -0.13
C GLY A 276 -42.39 35.38 -0.02
N ASP A 277 -42.33 34.56 -1.07
CA ASP A 277 -43.03 33.26 -1.18
C ASP A 277 -42.03 32.12 -1.45
N LEU A 278 -40.88 32.15 -0.78
CA LEU A 278 -39.86 31.12 -0.97
C LEU A 278 -40.27 29.83 -0.23
N ASP A 279 -40.56 28.79 -1.02
CA ASP A 279 -40.76 27.44 -0.50
C ASP A 279 -39.44 26.78 -0.10
N ASN A 280 -39.45 26.02 1.00
CA ASN A 280 -38.30 25.28 1.52
C ASN A 280 -37.78 24.24 0.53
N SER A 281 -38.66 23.67 -0.32
CA SER A 281 -38.22 22.73 -1.37
C SER A 281 -37.37 23.43 -2.44
N LEU A 282 -37.75 24.64 -2.83
CA LEU A 282 -37.04 25.44 -3.83
C LEU A 282 -35.72 25.99 -3.28
N LEU A 283 -35.67 26.33 -1.99
CA LEU A 283 -34.43 26.74 -1.30
C LEU A 283 -33.39 25.62 -1.28
N GLN A 284 -33.80 24.40 -0.92
CA GLN A 284 -32.89 23.24 -0.89
C GLN A 284 -32.41 22.86 -2.29
N GLN A 285 -33.28 22.97 -3.30
CA GLN A 285 -32.88 22.79 -4.70
C GLN A 285 -31.88 23.85 -5.14
N ALA A 286 -32.08 25.12 -4.79
CA ALA A 286 -31.15 26.19 -5.12
C ALA A 286 -29.77 25.99 -4.45
N LEU A 287 -29.73 25.60 -3.16
CA LEU A 287 -28.48 25.29 -2.46
C LEU A 287 -27.71 24.14 -3.11
N SER A 288 -28.40 23.04 -3.44
CA SER A 288 -27.80 21.90 -4.12
C SER A 288 -27.26 22.27 -5.52
N GLN A 289 -27.99 23.09 -6.28
CA GLN A 289 -27.51 23.55 -7.59
C GLN A 289 -26.33 24.52 -7.47
N ALA A 290 -26.33 25.44 -6.50
CA ALA A 290 -25.20 26.34 -6.26
C ALA A 290 -23.92 25.56 -5.88
N HIS A 291 -24.03 24.58 -4.98
CA HIS A 291 -22.92 23.71 -4.57
C HIS A 291 -22.36 22.89 -5.75
N THR A 292 -23.24 22.31 -6.56
CA THR A 292 -22.85 21.50 -7.72
C THR A 292 -22.21 22.36 -8.81
N LEU A 293 -22.73 23.57 -9.06
CA LEU A 293 -22.18 24.53 -10.02
C LEU A 293 -20.82 25.06 -9.56
N ALA A 294 -20.65 25.32 -8.27
CA ALA A 294 -19.37 25.72 -7.67
C ALA A 294 -18.27 24.67 -7.88
N GLY A 295 -18.58 23.39 -7.65
CA GLY A 295 -17.62 22.30 -7.86
C GLY A 295 -17.27 22.06 -9.33
N SER A 296 -18.29 22.05 -10.20
CA SER A 296 -18.12 21.69 -11.62
C SER A 296 -17.49 22.79 -12.47
N LEU A 297 -17.85 24.07 -12.30
CA LEU A 297 -17.33 25.17 -13.13
C LEU A 297 -15.84 25.44 -12.90
N GLY A 298 -15.32 25.15 -11.70
CA GLY A 298 -13.89 25.25 -11.39
C GLY A 298 -13.03 24.26 -12.18
N SER A 299 -13.56 23.05 -12.40
CA SER A 299 -12.89 21.99 -13.16
C SER A 299 -12.78 22.29 -14.67
N PHE A 300 -13.62 23.19 -15.19
CA PHE A 300 -13.55 23.65 -16.59
C PHE A 300 -12.79 24.97 -16.77
N GLY A 301 -12.16 25.49 -15.71
CA GLY A 301 -11.36 26.72 -15.75
C GLY A 301 -12.16 28.03 -15.59
N PHE A 302 -13.45 27.96 -15.27
CA PHE A 302 -14.29 29.14 -14.98
C PHE A 302 -14.23 29.50 -13.49
N ASN A 303 -13.02 29.87 -13.04
CA ASN A 303 -12.71 30.08 -11.63
C ASN A 303 -13.57 31.19 -10.99
N GLN A 304 -13.86 32.28 -11.72
CA GLN A 304 -14.74 33.35 -11.23
C GLN A 304 -16.20 32.90 -11.12
N ALA A 305 -16.72 32.13 -12.09
CA ALA A 305 -18.08 31.60 -12.02
C ALA A 305 -18.24 30.57 -10.89
N SER A 306 -17.22 29.73 -10.65
CA SER A 306 -17.17 28.82 -9.49
C SER A 306 -17.24 29.58 -8.17
N GLN A 307 -16.56 30.72 -8.08
CA GLN A 307 -16.54 31.55 -6.87
C GLN A 307 -17.90 32.24 -6.63
N HIS A 308 -18.51 32.81 -7.66
CA HIS A 308 -19.86 33.39 -7.55
C HIS A 308 -20.91 32.35 -7.12
N CYS A 309 -20.80 31.10 -7.57
CA CYS A 309 -21.69 30.02 -7.09
C CYS A 309 -21.51 29.71 -5.59
N ARG A 310 -20.28 29.75 -5.06
CA ARG A 310 -20.03 29.55 -3.61
C ARG A 310 -20.55 30.71 -2.78
N GLU A 311 -20.45 31.93 -3.30
CA GLU A 311 -20.99 33.12 -2.64
C GLU A 311 -22.53 33.07 -2.60
N ILE A 312 -23.17 32.68 -3.70
CA ILE A 312 -24.63 32.45 -3.75
C ILE A 312 -25.05 31.34 -2.77
N GLU A 313 -24.30 30.23 -2.71
CA GLU A 313 -24.56 29.13 -1.77
C GLU A 313 -24.47 29.60 -0.31
N GLN A 314 -23.44 30.37 0.03
CA GLN A 314 -23.26 30.91 1.38
C GLN A 314 -24.38 31.88 1.76
N MET A 315 -24.80 32.76 0.84
CA MET A 315 -25.89 33.69 1.09
C MET A 315 -27.23 32.96 1.32
N LEU A 316 -27.52 31.92 0.53
CA LEU A 316 -28.74 31.12 0.69
C LEU A 316 -28.73 30.25 1.97
N ASN A 317 -27.55 29.91 2.48
CA ASN A 317 -27.41 29.07 3.67
C ASN A 317 -27.39 29.88 4.99
N ALA A 318 -27.04 31.17 4.93
CA ALA A 318 -26.76 31.98 6.11
C ALA A 318 -27.98 32.64 6.79
N GLU A 319 -29.10 32.88 6.09
CA GLU A 319 -30.25 33.62 6.67
C GLU A 319 -31.61 33.00 6.30
N THR A 320 -32.46 32.74 7.31
CA THR A 320 -33.87 32.31 7.13
C THR A 320 -34.80 33.45 6.69
N GLN A 321 -34.37 34.71 6.76
CA GLN A 321 -35.03 35.87 6.14
C GLN A 321 -33.96 36.82 5.61
N LEU A 322 -33.59 36.64 4.34
CA LEU A 322 -32.63 37.49 3.64
C LEU A 322 -33.11 38.95 3.58
N SER A 323 -32.23 39.89 3.95
CA SER A 323 -32.53 41.33 3.83
C SER A 323 -32.74 41.75 2.36
N SER A 324 -33.51 42.83 2.13
CA SER A 324 -33.74 43.37 0.77
C SER A 324 -32.45 43.77 0.05
N GLU A 325 -31.40 44.10 0.79
CA GLU A 325 -30.06 44.42 0.27
C GLU A 325 -29.29 43.15 -0.14
N ALA A 326 -29.37 42.06 0.65
CA ALA A 326 -28.79 40.77 0.31
C ALA A 326 -29.46 40.15 -0.93
N ILE A 327 -30.78 40.30 -1.07
CA ILE A 327 -31.52 39.82 -2.25
C ILE A 327 -31.09 40.61 -3.52
N ALA A 328 -30.80 41.91 -3.39
CA ALA A 328 -30.28 42.71 -4.50
C ALA A 328 -28.87 42.25 -4.91
N GLN A 329 -27.98 41.95 -3.96
CA GLN A 329 -26.65 41.41 -4.22
C GLN A 329 -26.69 40.03 -4.90
N LEU A 330 -27.57 39.13 -4.44
CA LEU A 330 -27.73 37.80 -5.02
C LEU A 330 -28.21 37.87 -6.48
N SER A 331 -29.10 38.83 -6.79
CA SER A 331 -29.53 39.10 -8.16
C SER A 331 -28.40 39.64 -9.05
N ALA A 332 -27.49 40.45 -8.51
CA ALA A 332 -26.33 40.97 -9.24
C ALA A 332 -25.30 39.86 -9.54
N LEU A 333 -25.02 38.96 -8.59
CA LEU A 333 -24.12 37.82 -8.77
C LEU A 333 -24.62 36.85 -9.85
N LEU A 334 -25.93 36.61 -9.92
CA LEU A 334 -26.53 35.76 -10.95
C LEU A 334 -26.44 36.37 -12.35
N VAL A 335 -26.61 37.70 -12.48
CA VAL A 335 -26.44 38.40 -13.76
C VAL A 335 -24.99 38.31 -14.23
N ASP A 336 -24.02 38.47 -13.32
CA ASP A 336 -22.60 38.37 -13.67
C ASP A 336 -22.20 36.93 -14.06
N LEU A 337 -22.67 35.92 -13.30
CA LEU A 337 -22.50 34.50 -13.60
C LEU A 337 -23.01 34.16 -15.02
N ASN A 338 -24.19 34.65 -15.38
CA ASN A 338 -24.79 34.38 -16.70
C ASN A 338 -24.03 35.10 -17.84
N SER A 339 -23.47 36.28 -17.57
CA SER A 339 -22.63 37.02 -18.53
C SER A 339 -21.28 36.32 -18.80
N GLN A 340 -20.65 35.75 -17.77
CA GLN A 340 -19.38 35.03 -17.89
C GLN A 340 -19.51 33.72 -18.67
N LEU A 341 -20.61 32.99 -18.45
CA LEU A 341 -20.92 31.75 -19.14
C LEU A 341 -21.38 31.97 -20.59
N SER A 342 -21.69 33.22 -20.94
CA SER A 342 -22.02 33.64 -22.30
C SER A 342 -20.79 33.84 -23.19
N LEU A 343 -19.61 34.13 -22.61
CA LEU A 343 -18.37 34.38 -23.34
C LEU A 343 -17.64 33.06 -23.66
N THR A 344 -17.13 32.93 -24.89
CA THR A 344 -16.32 31.77 -25.31
C THR A 344 -14.86 32.08 -24.98
N PRO A 345 -14.10 31.22 -24.28
CA PRO A 345 -12.71 31.54 -23.92
C PRO A 345 -11.82 31.59 -25.17
N ALA A 346 -11.00 32.64 -25.29
CA ALA A 346 -10.02 32.81 -26.36
C ALA A 346 -8.81 31.88 -26.12
N THR A 347 -8.40 31.15 -27.14
CA THR A 347 -7.21 30.27 -27.12
C THR A 347 -5.92 31.10 -26.99
N PRO A 348 -5.01 30.76 -26.05
CA PRO A 348 -3.67 31.33 -26.06
C PRO A 348 -2.85 30.67 -27.17
N VAL A 349 -2.28 31.49 -28.06
CA VAL A 349 -1.26 31.08 -29.03
C VAL A 349 0.09 30.97 -28.31
N PRO A 350 0.85 29.88 -28.44
CA PRO A 350 2.18 29.79 -27.83
C PRO A 350 3.18 30.66 -28.61
N PRO A 351 4.12 31.36 -27.94
CA PRO A 351 5.18 32.09 -28.63
C PRO A 351 6.18 31.11 -29.25
N ALA A 352 6.59 31.39 -30.49
CA ALA A 352 7.53 30.58 -31.25
C ALA A 352 8.94 30.63 -30.63
N LEU A 353 9.55 29.46 -30.44
CA LEU A 353 10.96 29.31 -30.09
C LEU A 353 11.84 29.61 -31.32
N PRO A 354 12.93 30.39 -31.20
CA PRO A 354 13.98 30.42 -32.20
C PRO A 354 14.85 29.17 -32.10
N LEU A 355 15.14 28.54 -33.25
CA LEU A 355 16.15 27.50 -33.39
C LEU A 355 17.56 28.08 -33.20
N PRO A 356 18.45 27.47 -32.41
CA PRO A 356 19.88 27.70 -32.53
C PRO A 356 20.49 26.70 -33.51
N THR A 357 21.21 27.26 -34.48
CA THR A 357 22.11 26.60 -35.40
C THR A 357 23.29 25.96 -34.67
N ALA A 358 23.83 24.91 -35.28
CA ALA A 358 25.09 24.29 -34.90
C ALA A 358 26.20 25.33 -34.75
N ASP A 359 26.74 25.45 -33.55
CA ASP A 359 28.15 25.69 -33.27
C ASP A 359 28.45 25.31 -31.81
N SER A 360 29.65 24.79 -31.65
CA SER A 360 30.34 24.17 -30.52
C SER A 360 30.14 24.76 -29.10
N GLU A 361 30.34 23.89 -28.11
CA GLU A 361 30.73 24.16 -26.71
C GLU A 361 29.67 24.74 -25.73
N GLU A 362 29.10 23.87 -24.88
CA GLU A 362 29.06 23.99 -23.40
C GLU A 362 28.10 22.96 -22.76
N LEU A 363 28.63 22.06 -21.92
CA LEU A 363 27.86 21.30 -20.92
C LEU A 363 27.53 22.23 -19.73
N SER A 364 26.28 22.28 -19.25
CA SER A 364 25.86 22.38 -17.81
C SER A 364 24.38 22.77 -17.63
N GLY A 365 23.67 22.13 -16.69
CA GLY A 365 22.31 22.55 -16.30
C GLY A 365 21.52 21.67 -15.33
N CYS A 366 22.15 20.92 -14.40
CA CYS A 366 21.45 20.34 -13.24
C CYS A 366 21.71 21.20 -12.01
N SER A 367 20.70 21.87 -11.44
CA SER A 367 20.87 22.58 -10.17
C SER A 367 20.88 21.58 -9.01
N THR A 368 21.97 21.51 -8.27
CA THR A 368 22.10 20.71 -7.03
C THR A 368 21.17 21.24 -5.93
N PRO A 369 20.41 20.38 -5.23
CA PRO A 369 19.48 20.81 -4.19
C PRO A 369 20.21 21.44 -2.99
N ARG A 370 19.58 22.42 -2.35
CA ARG A 370 20.13 23.18 -1.22
C ARG A 370 19.48 22.79 0.11
N LEU A 371 20.31 22.44 1.10
CA LEU A 371 19.95 22.06 2.46
C LEU A 371 20.45 23.12 3.44
N LEU A 372 19.55 23.64 4.28
CA LEU A 372 19.91 24.48 5.43
C LEU A 372 19.77 23.68 6.73
N ILE A 373 20.87 23.52 7.47
CA ILE A 373 20.91 22.84 8.77
C ILE A 373 20.87 23.91 9.86
N VAL A 374 19.90 23.82 10.77
CA VAL A 374 19.74 24.75 11.89
C VAL A 374 19.89 23.98 13.21
N ASP A 375 21.09 24.01 13.78
CA ASP A 375 21.49 23.24 14.97
C ASP A 375 22.56 24.02 15.75
N ASP A 376 22.46 24.06 17.07
CA ASP A 376 23.51 24.62 17.93
C ASP A 376 24.70 23.65 18.12
N ASP A 377 24.51 22.35 17.86
CA ASP A 377 25.57 21.35 17.83
C ASP A 377 26.32 21.37 16.49
N LEU A 378 27.39 22.16 16.45
CA LEU A 378 28.25 22.30 15.27
C LEU A 378 28.87 20.97 14.82
N ALA A 379 29.22 20.07 15.74
CA ALA A 379 29.88 18.81 15.39
C ALA A 379 28.91 17.86 14.67
N LEU A 380 27.66 17.79 15.14
CA LEU A 380 26.62 17.04 14.45
C LEU A 380 26.25 17.67 13.11
N ALA A 381 26.12 19.00 13.06
CA ALA A 381 25.80 19.74 11.84
C ALA A 381 26.87 19.56 10.74
N GLU A 382 28.16 19.63 11.09
CA GLU A 382 29.27 19.38 10.17
C GLU A 382 29.31 17.92 9.69
N GLY A 383 28.98 16.97 10.57
CA GLY A 383 28.85 15.56 10.20
C GLY A 383 27.75 15.33 9.16
N ILE A 384 26.59 15.96 9.33
CA ILE A 384 25.47 15.90 8.39
C ILE A 384 25.83 16.59 7.07
N ALA A 385 26.46 17.77 7.13
CA ALA A 385 26.91 18.50 5.95
C ALA A 385 27.92 17.69 5.12
N THR A 386 28.85 17.00 5.77
CA THR A 386 29.84 16.14 5.08
C THR A 386 29.17 15.04 4.26
N VAL A 387 28.16 14.37 4.84
CA VAL A 387 27.40 13.32 4.13
C VAL A 387 26.52 13.89 3.02
N ALA A 388 25.94 15.07 3.23
CA ALA A 388 25.13 15.76 2.22
C ALA A 388 25.95 16.19 1.01
N ILE A 389 27.14 16.77 1.22
CA ILE A 389 28.07 17.17 0.16
C ILE A 389 28.51 15.94 -0.65
N ALA A 390 28.79 14.82 0.01
CA ALA A 390 29.11 13.56 -0.66
C ALA A 390 27.98 13.05 -1.58
N ARG A 391 26.73 13.46 -1.31
CA ARG A 391 25.55 13.16 -2.13
C ARG A 391 25.14 14.31 -3.08
N GLN A 392 26.05 15.24 -3.37
CA GLN A 392 25.83 16.38 -4.28
C GLN A 392 24.72 17.35 -3.83
N ILE A 393 24.47 17.45 -2.52
CA ILE A 393 23.56 18.43 -1.93
C ILE A 393 24.39 19.61 -1.45
N GLN A 394 24.04 20.83 -1.87
CA GLN A 394 24.63 22.07 -1.37
C GLN A 394 24.15 22.29 0.07
N THR A 395 25.04 22.57 1.01
CA THR A 395 24.68 22.71 2.42
C THR A 395 25.14 24.02 3.02
N GLU A 396 24.27 24.65 3.80
CA GLU A 396 24.57 25.78 4.67
C GLU A 396 24.19 25.44 6.12
N ILE A 397 24.94 25.96 7.10
CA ILE A 397 24.72 25.70 8.54
C ILE A 397 24.40 27.03 9.23
N ALA A 398 23.34 27.03 10.04
CA ALA A 398 22.96 28.08 10.95
C ALA A 398 23.01 27.56 12.39
N ILE A 399 23.72 28.25 13.28
CA ILE A 399 23.79 27.88 14.70
C ILE A 399 22.67 28.52 15.53
N SER A 400 21.83 29.35 14.90
CA SER A 400 20.68 29.98 15.56
C SER A 400 19.52 30.24 14.60
N PRO A 401 18.28 30.31 15.10
CA PRO A 401 17.11 30.69 14.30
C PRO A 401 17.23 32.07 13.64
N GLN A 402 17.95 33.01 14.26
CA GLN A 402 18.19 34.34 13.70
C GLN A 402 19.11 34.27 12.47
N GLN A 403 20.17 33.48 12.55
CA GLN A 403 21.07 33.25 11.42
C GLN A 403 20.36 32.50 10.29
N ALA A 404 19.53 31.51 10.63
CA ALA A 404 18.72 30.78 9.65
C ALA A 404 17.81 31.72 8.85
N ARG A 405 17.11 32.66 9.51
CA ARG A 405 16.27 33.66 8.83
C ARG A 405 17.04 34.49 7.80
N LYS A 406 18.27 34.90 8.13
CA LYS A 406 19.12 35.66 7.23
C LYS A 406 19.55 34.83 6.01
N LEU A 407 20.00 33.59 6.23
CA LEU A 407 20.42 32.69 5.16
C LEU A 407 19.27 32.35 4.20
N ILE A 408 18.06 32.15 4.72
CA ILE A 408 16.87 31.86 3.90
C ILE A 408 16.48 33.06 3.03
N GLN A 409 16.69 34.29 3.51
CA GLN A 409 16.45 35.51 2.74
C GLN A 409 17.51 35.73 1.66
N ASP A 410 18.78 35.48 1.99
CA ASP A 410 19.91 35.66 1.06
C ASP A 410 19.92 34.57 -0.02
N ASN A 411 19.71 33.30 0.37
CA ASN A 411 19.70 32.12 -0.47
C ASN A 411 18.58 31.14 -0.03
N PRO A 412 17.43 31.07 -0.73
CA PRO A 412 16.36 30.17 -0.33
C PRO A 412 16.79 28.69 -0.49
N PRO A 413 16.70 27.87 0.57
CA PRO A 413 17.01 26.44 0.49
C PRO A 413 15.84 25.64 -0.11
N ASP A 414 16.10 24.41 -0.55
CA ASP A 414 15.07 23.46 -0.98
C ASP A 414 14.50 22.65 0.19
N ILE A 415 15.27 22.46 1.27
CA ILE A 415 14.84 21.81 2.52
C ILE A 415 15.56 22.39 3.73
N VAL A 416 14.87 22.41 4.88
CA VAL A 416 15.43 22.84 6.17
C VAL A 416 15.42 21.68 7.16
N LEU A 417 16.57 21.44 7.80
CA LEU A 417 16.71 20.54 8.94
C LEU A 417 16.80 21.39 10.22
N LEU A 418 15.85 21.26 11.15
CA LEU A 418 15.66 22.21 12.25
C LEU A 418 15.65 21.53 13.63
N ASP A 419 16.57 21.92 14.52
CA ASP A 419 16.43 21.60 15.95
C ASP A 419 15.39 22.53 16.59
N LEU A 420 14.70 22.04 17.62
CA LEU A 420 13.79 22.81 18.44
C LEU A 420 14.44 23.31 19.74
N SER A 421 15.61 22.77 20.08
CA SER A 421 16.32 23.08 21.32
C SER A 421 17.45 24.05 21.02
N PHE A 422 17.23 25.34 21.32
CA PHE A 422 18.28 26.36 21.26
C PHE A 422 18.54 26.96 22.65
N PRO A 423 19.78 27.39 22.95
CA PRO A 423 20.13 27.95 24.27
C PRO A 423 19.36 29.24 24.61
N ASP A 424 19.02 30.03 23.58
CA ASP A 424 18.47 31.38 23.74
C ASP A 424 16.95 31.42 23.98
N SER A 425 16.20 30.36 23.62
CA SER A 425 14.75 30.23 23.87
C SER A 425 14.22 28.86 23.47
N THR A 426 13.32 28.28 24.28
CA THR A 426 12.65 27.00 24.00
C THR A 426 11.54 27.08 22.95
N GLU A 427 11.03 28.28 22.64
CA GLU A 427 9.97 28.50 21.64
C GLU A 427 10.54 28.92 20.28
N ALA A 428 11.81 29.35 20.20
CA ALA A 428 12.37 29.93 18.99
C ALA A 428 12.41 28.96 17.79
N GLY A 429 12.61 27.66 18.03
CA GLY A 429 12.52 26.64 16.97
C GLY A 429 11.09 26.46 16.43
N PHE A 430 10.08 26.50 17.31
CA PHE A 430 8.68 26.40 16.89
C PHE A 430 8.19 27.67 16.17
N GLU A 431 8.68 28.84 16.57
CA GLU A 431 8.40 30.11 15.88
C GLU A 431 8.97 30.09 14.47
N LEU A 432 10.22 29.66 14.30
CA LEU A 432 10.84 29.53 12.98
C LEU A 432 10.07 28.53 12.10
N LEU A 433 9.69 27.37 12.64
CA LEU A 433 8.88 26.39 11.91
C LEU A 433 7.55 26.98 11.41
N ARG A 434 6.87 27.78 12.24
CA ARG A 434 5.62 28.46 11.88
C ARG A 434 5.84 29.47 10.75
N GLU A 435 6.90 30.26 10.84
CA GLU A 435 7.26 31.25 9.81
C GLU A 435 7.52 30.59 8.46
N LEU A 436 8.34 29.53 8.44
CA LEU A 436 8.72 28.82 7.20
C LEU A 436 7.54 28.19 6.46
N ASN A 437 6.52 27.78 7.21
CA ASN A 437 5.31 27.20 6.64
C ASN A 437 4.21 28.23 6.31
N SER A 438 4.31 29.45 6.86
CA SER A 438 3.39 30.56 6.55
C SER A 438 3.74 31.34 5.28
N ASN A 439 4.85 31.00 4.62
CA ASN A 439 5.36 31.70 3.45
C ASN A 439 4.64 31.26 2.15
N THR A 440 4.66 32.10 1.10
CA THR A 440 3.90 31.86 -0.15
C THR A 440 4.29 30.59 -0.91
N LYS A 441 5.48 30.05 -0.63
CA LYS A 441 5.93 28.71 -1.02
C LYS A 441 6.41 27.99 0.25
N PRO A 442 5.66 27.01 0.80
CA PRO A 442 6.03 26.37 2.05
C PRO A 442 7.31 25.55 1.86
N LEU A 443 8.33 25.86 2.65
CA LEU A 443 9.59 25.13 2.65
C LEU A 443 9.41 23.83 3.44
N PRO A 444 9.85 22.67 2.91
CA PRO A 444 9.79 21.43 3.67
C PRO A 444 10.77 21.51 4.84
N VAL A 445 10.26 21.31 6.06
CA VAL A 445 11.06 21.32 7.29
C VAL A 445 11.04 19.94 7.94
N VAL A 446 12.22 19.37 8.15
CA VAL A 446 12.41 18.16 8.96
C VAL A 446 12.92 18.60 10.33
N VAL A 447 12.19 18.24 11.38
CA VAL A 447 12.58 18.56 12.74
C VAL A 447 13.43 17.43 13.30
N PHE A 448 14.49 17.75 14.03
CA PHE A 448 15.35 16.77 14.69
C PHE A 448 15.79 17.29 16.06
N THR A 449 15.42 16.62 17.14
CA THR A 449 15.66 17.17 18.48
C THR A 449 16.01 16.10 19.51
N ALA A 450 16.68 16.50 20.60
CA ALA A 450 17.03 15.64 21.72
C ALA A 450 15.88 15.43 22.72
N LYS A 451 14.79 16.21 22.64
CA LYS A 451 13.65 16.12 23.57
C LYS A 451 12.72 14.97 23.20
N GLU A 452 12.53 14.03 24.13
CA GLU A 452 11.50 12.99 24.06
C GLU A 452 10.16 13.52 24.58
N SER A 453 9.43 14.24 23.75
CA SER A 453 8.11 14.75 24.11
C SER A 453 7.09 14.48 23.00
N PHE A 454 6.09 13.67 23.32
CA PHE A 454 4.93 13.46 22.45
C PHE A 454 4.19 14.78 22.17
N ALA A 455 4.12 15.68 23.16
CA ALA A 455 3.51 17.00 22.99
C ALA A 455 4.23 17.84 21.94
N ASP A 456 5.56 17.77 21.89
CA ASP A 456 6.37 18.47 20.89
C ASP A 456 6.16 17.89 19.49
N ARG A 457 6.05 16.56 19.37
CA ARG A 457 5.72 15.87 18.10
C ARG A 457 4.38 16.33 17.53
N VAL A 458 3.35 16.41 18.39
CA VAL A 458 2.02 16.92 17.99
C VAL A 458 2.08 18.40 17.60
N LYS A 459 2.88 19.21 18.31
CA LYS A 459 3.07 20.64 17.99
C LYS A 459 3.79 20.82 16.65
N VAL A 460 4.81 20.03 16.33
CA VAL A 460 5.51 20.03 15.03
C VAL A 460 4.56 19.67 13.89
N ALA A 461 3.75 18.61 14.05
CA ALA A 461 2.79 18.20 13.02
C ALA A 461 1.75 19.29 12.73
N ARG A 462 1.22 19.94 13.78
CA ARG A 462 0.27 21.07 13.64
C ARG A 462 0.87 22.28 12.94
N LEU A 463 2.18 22.48 13.05
CA LEU A 463 2.89 23.58 12.39
C LEU A 463 3.38 23.19 10.98
N GLY A 464 3.10 21.96 10.52
CA GLY A 464 3.41 21.47 9.17
C GLY A 464 4.83 20.96 8.96
N GLY A 465 5.51 20.53 10.03
CA GLY A 465 6.76 19.77 9.88
C GLY A 465 6.54 18.48 9.09
N ARG A 466 7.43 18.20 8.13
CA ARG A 466 7.33 17.04 7.22
C ARG A 466 8.13 15.82 7.67
N GLY A 467 8.79 15.91 8.82
CA GLY A 467 9.51 14.80 9.45
C GLY A 467 9.89 15.16 10.88
N PHE A 468 10.02 14.14 11.74
CA PHE A 468 10.46 14.27 13.11
C PHE A 468 11.50 13.18 13.42
N LEU A 469 12.73 13.60 13.75
CA LEU A 469 13.87 12.75 14.07
C LEU A 469 14.28 12.98 15.51
N GLN A 470 14.82 11.94 16.15
CA GLN A 470 15.23 12.00 17.55
C GLN A 470 16.74 11.83 17.66
N LYS A 471 17.42 12.73 18.38
CA LYS A 471 18.84 12.59 18.70
C LYS A 471 19.02 11.56 19.85
N PRO A 472 20.05 10.70 19.84
CA PRO A 472 21.14 10.64 18.85
C PRO A 472 20.73 9.92 17.57
N ILE A 473 21.05 10.51 16.41
CA ILE A 473 20.79 9.95 15.08
C ILE A 473 22.07 10.04 14.25
N SER A 474 22.33 9.05 13.38
CA SER A 474 23.52 9.10 12.54
C SER A 474 23.34 10.11 11.38
N PRO A 475 24.41 10.80 10.95
CA PRO A 475 24.35 11.70 9.80
C PRO A 475 23.78 11.06 8.53
N SER A 476 24.04 9.77 8.28
CA SER A 476 23.47 9.05 7.14
C SER A 476 21.95 8.86 7.25
N GLN A 477 21.44 8.51 8.42
CA GLN A 477 20.00 8.35 8.67
C GLN A 477 19.25 9.67 8.50
N VAL A 478 19.86 10.79 8.93
CA VAL A 478 19.31 12.14 8.70
C VAL A 478 19.17 12.42 7.21
N ILE A 479 20.23 12.20 6.43
CA ILE A 479 20.20 12.44 4.99
C ILE A 479 19.22 11.51 4.27
N ASP A 480 19.07 10.25 4.69
CA ASP A 480 18.08 9.33 4.12
C ASP A 480 16.64 9.77 4.42
N ALA A 481 16.36 10.26 5.63
CA ALA A 481 15.07 10.85 5.99
C ALA A 481 14.78 12.12 5.19
N MET A 482 15.77 12.99 5.02
CA MET A 482 15.64 14.21 4.24
C MET A 482 15.45 13.95 2.75
N THR A 483 16.13 12.96 2.20
CA THR A 483 16.01 12.56 0.79
C THR A 483 14.57 12.13 0.48
N ARG A 484 13.89 11.44 1.40
CA ARG A 484 12.46 11.07 1.26
C ARG A 484 11.52 12.28 1.28
N VAL A 485 11.91 13.39 1.92
CA VAL A 485 11.11 14.62 1.98
C VAL A 485 11.38 15.53 0.78
N LEU A 486 12.63 15.61 0.32
CA LEU A 486 13.05 16.33 -0.89
C LEU A 486 12.53 15.67 -2.16
N TYR A 487 12.65 14.35 -2.21
CA TYR A 487 12.16 13.49 -3.27
C TYR A 487 11.12 12.57 -2.66
N PRO A 488 9.89 13.07 -2.38
CA PRO A 488 8.79 12.17 -2.07
C PRO A 488 8.76 11.13 -3.18
N ALA A 489 8.79 9.85 -2.81
CA ALA A 489 8.52 8.79 -3.77
C ALA A 489 7.28 9.24 -4.53
N SER A 490 7.38 9.34 -5.87
CA SER A 490 6.27 9.83 -6.69
C SER A 490 5.00 9.15 -6.22
N PRO A 491 3.89 9.90 -6.03
CA PRO A 491 2.64 9.31 -5.58
C PRO A 491 2.40 8.10 -6.46
N LEU A 492 2.13 6.95 -5.84
CA LEU A 492 1.92 5.67 -6.50
C LEU A 492 1.08 5.88 -7.77
N GLN A 493 1.71 6.02 -8.94
CA GLN A 493 1.04 5.96 -10.25
C GLN A 493 0.63 4.51 -10.54
N ALA A 494 0.26 3.78 -9.49
CA ALA A 494 -0.19 2.43 -9.57
C ALA A 494 -1.55 2.44 -10.25
N LYS A 495 -1.65 1.64 -11.30
CA LYS A 495 -2.90 1.43 -12.01
C LYS A 495 -3.68 0.36 -11.27
N ILE A 496 -4.90 0.67 -10.84
CA ILE A 496 -5.77 -0.29 -10.16
C ILE A 496 -6.94 -0.58 -11.09
N LEU A 497 -7.11 -1.85 -11.45
CA LEU A 497 -8.26 -2.31 -12.23
C LEU A 497 -9.32 -2.85 -11.26
N ILE A 498 -10.54 -2.36 -11.34
CA ILE A 498 -11.64 -2.67 -10.43
C ILE A 498 -12.80 -3.20 -11.26
N ILE A 499 -13.28 -4.39 -10.93
CA ILE A 499 -14.42 -5.04 -11.60
C ILE A 499 -15.51 -5.25 -10.55
N ASP A 500 -16.67 -4.66 -10.78
CA ASP A 500 -17.86 -4.84 -9.95
C ASP A 500 -19.09 -4.48 -10.81
N ASP A 501 -20.08 -5.36 -10.89
CA ASP A 501 -21.28 -5.14 -11.72
C ASP A 501 -22.24 -4.10 -11.11
N GLU A 502 -22.01 -3.70 -9.85
CA GLU A 502 -22.73 -2.64 -9.18
C GLU A 502 -22.02 -1.29 -9.38
N PRO A 503 -22.54 -0.38 -10.25
CA PRO A 503 -21.88 0.90 -10.51
C PRO A 503 -21.77 1.79 -9.27
N GLU A 504 -22.68 1.63 -8.30
CA GLU A 504 -22.63 2.32 -7.01
C GLU A 504 -21.37 1.98 -6.21
N ILE A 505 -20.87 0.74 -6.31
CA ILE A 505 -19.67 0.28 -5.62
C ILE A 505 -18.42 0.79 -6.34
N LEU A 506 -18.41 0.76 -7.67
CA LEU A 506 -17.34 1.37 -8.48
C LEU A 506 -17.16 2.86 -8.17
N ASP A 507 -18.25 3.62 -8.09
CA ASP A 507 -18.21 5.04 -7.75
C ASP A 507 -17.72 5.26 -6.30
N ARG A 508 -18.12 4.40 -5.35
CA ARG A 508 -17.63 4.46 -3.97
C ARG A 508 -16.14 4.20 -3.87
N ILE A 509 -15.64 3.16 -4.53
CA ILE A 509 -14.21 2.86 -4.56
C ILE A 509 -13.44 4.00 -5.24
N ARG A 510 -13.98 4.58 -6.31
CA ARG A 510 -13.41 5.76 -6.96
C ARG A 510 -13.26 6.93 -5.99
N MET A 511 -14.34 7.29 -5.29
CA MET A 511 -14.33 8.39 -4.33
C MET A 511 -13.29 8.19 -3.21
N VAL A 512 -13.05 6.94 -2.80
CA VAL A 512 -12.11 6.61 -1.73
C VAL A 512 -10.66 6.56 -2.22
N LEU A 513 -10.39 5.95 -3.38
CA LEU A 513 -9.03 5.67 -3.84
C LEU A 513 -8.46 6.72 -4.81
N GLU A 514 -9.28 7.41 -5.61
CA GLU A 514 -8.81 8.43 -6.58
C GLU A 514 -8.11 9.62 -5.89
N PRO A 515 -8.56 10.12 -4.71
CA PRO A 515 -7.85 11.18 -3.98
C PRO A 515 -6.43 10.80 -3.53
N TRP A 516 -6.11 9.50 -3.46
CA TRP A 516 -4.79 8.99 -3.09
C TRP A 516 -3.81 8.97 -4.28
N GLY A 517 -4.24 9.42 -5.46
CA GLY A 517 -3.39 9.53 -6.66
C GLY A 517 -3.27 8.24 -7.48
N PHE A 518 -4.06 7.21 -7.16
CA PHE A 518 -4.12 5.97 -7.93
C PHE A 518 -4.82 6.19 -9.28
N HIS A 519 -4.35 5.50 -10.32
CA HIS A 519 -5.02 5.52 -11.62
C HIS A 519 -6.03 4.38 -11.68
N LEU A 520 -7.30 4.70 -11.51
CA LEU A 520 -8.37 3.70 -11.45
C LEU A 520 -8.94 3.40 -12.84
N ILE A 521 -8.99 2.12 -13.19
CA ILE A 521 -9.73 1.61 -14.34
C ILE A 521 -10.94 0.86 -13.78
N LEU A 522 -12.14 1.38 -14.02
CA LEU A 522 -13.39 0.80 -13.53
C LEU A 522 -14.06 0.02 -14.65
N LEU A 523 -14.55 -1.18 -14.34
CA LEU A 523 -15.22 -2.05 -15.27
C LEU A 523 -16.49 -2.62 -14.63
N ASP A 524 -17.64 -2.28 -15.20
CA ASP A 524 -18.96 -2.78 -14.79
C ASP A 524 -19.37 -4.06 -15.54
N ASP A 525 -18.83 -4.28 -16.73
CA ASP A 525 -19.06 -5.48 -17.54
C ASP A 525 -17.89 -6.49 -17.40
N PRO A 526 -18.06 -7.61 -16.68
CA PRO A 526 -17.00 -8.60 -16.49
C PRO A 526 -16.57 -9.30 -17.79
N GLN A 527 -17.36 -9.25 -18.87
CA GLN A 527 -16.98 -9.87 -20.15
C GLN A 527 -15.82 -9.13 -20.83
N GLN A 528 -15.65 -7.84 -20.54
CA GLN A 528 -14.57 -7.01 -21.07
C GLN A 528 -13.28 -7.10 -20.23
N PHE A 529 -13.28 -7.93 -19.19
CA PHE A 529 -12.18 -8.07 -18.24
C PHE A 529 -10.84 -8.34 -18.93
N TRP A 530 -10.76 -9.39 -19.74
CA TRP A 530 -9.48 -9.84 -20.31
C TRP A 530 -8.87 -8.79 -21.25
N GLN A 531 -9.70 -8.21 -22.13
CA GLN A 531 -9.27 -7.15 -23.04
C GLN A 531 -8.78 -5.91 -22.29
N THR A 532 -9.43 -5.57 -21.18
CA THR A 532 -9.08 -4.42 -20.35
C THR A 532 -7.80 -4.69 -19.55
N LEU A 533 -7.62 -5.89 -19.02
CA LEU A 533 -6.43 -6.32 -18.30
C LEU A 533 -5.17 -6.20 -19.17
N GLU A 534 -5.20 -6.78 -20.38
CA GLU A 534 -4.08 -6.74 -21.33
C GLU A 534 -3.73 -5.30 -21.76
N LYS A 535 -4.74 -4.46 -21.98
CA LYS A 535 -4.54 -3.08 -22.44
C LYS A 535 -4.04 -2.15 -21.33
N SER A 536 -4.53 -2.34 -20.11
CA SER A 536 -4.30 -1.38 -19.02
C SER A 536 -3.07 -1.69 -18.19
N THR A 537 -2.65 -2.95 -18.14
CA THR A 537 -1.51 -3.47 -17.36
C THR A 537 -1.51 -2.96 -15.91
N PRO A 538 -2.51 -3.35 -15.10
CA PRO A 538 -2.65 -2.84 -13.74
C PRO A 538 -1.57 -3.39 -12.80
N ASP A 539 -1.36 -2.70 -11.68
CA ASP A 539 -0.49 -3.08 -10.57
C ASP A 539 -1.24 -3.81 -9.45
N LEU A 540 -2.56 -3.58 -9.37
CA LEU A 540 -3.49 -4.22 -8.44
C LEU A 540 -4.83 -4.45 -9.14
N LEU A 541 -5.46 -5.57 -8.82
CA LEU A 541 -6.77 -5.97 -9.28
C LEU A 541 -7.73 -6.05 -8.10
N ILE A 542 -8.92 -5.46 -8.22
CA ILE A 542 -10.02 -5.61 -7.27
C ILE A 542 -11.18 -6.27 -8.03
N LEU A 543 -11.65 -7.42 -7.54
CA LEU A 543 -12.69 -8.22 -8.17
C LEU A 543 -13.89 -8.37 -7.24
N ASP A 544 -15.08 -8.05 -7.72
CA ASP A 544 -16.29 -8.50 -7.05
C ASP A 544 -16.43 -10.02 -7.13
N LEU A 545 -16.93 -10.62 -6.06
CA LEU A 545 -17.12 -12.05 -5.99
C LEU A 545 -18.30 -12.51 -6.86
N THR A 546 -19.42 -11.77 -6.84
CA THR A 546 -20.73 -12.24 -7.30
C THR A 546 -21.21 -11.41 -8.49
N MET A 547 -20.59 -11.60 -9.65
CA MET A 547 -20.98 -10.89 -10.87
C MET A 547 -21.81 -11.78 -11.82
N PRO A 548 -22.62 -11.19 -12.71
CA PRO A 548 -23.33 -11.91 -13.76
C PRO A 548 -22.36 -12.63 -14.70
N HIS A 549 -22.69 -13.87 -15.06
CA HIS A 549 -21.98 -14.71 -16.04
C HIS A 549 -20.58 -15.21 -15.65
N LEU A 550 -19.83 -14.49 -14.82
CA LEU A 550 -18.47 -14.83 -14.39
C LEU A 550 -18.30 -14.48 -12.90
N SER A 551 -17.75 -15.38 -12.09
CA SER A 551 -17.43 -15.07 -10.69
C SER A 551 -16.03 -14.50 -10.52
N GLY A 552 -15.82 -13.70 -9.47
CA GLY A 552 -14.49 -13.19 -9.11
C GLY A 552 -13.47 -14.29 -8.81
N VAL A 553 -13.93 -15.45 -8.32
CA VAL A 553 -13.10 -16.64 -8.08
C VAL A 553 -12.58 -17.23 -9.40
N GLU A 554 -13.44 -17.35 -10.41
CA GLU A 554 -13.06 -17.85 -11.74
C GLU A 554 -12.09 -16.88 -12.42
N LEU A 555 -12.35 -15.57 -12.36
CA LEU A 555 -11.44 -14.56 -12.89
C LEU A 555 -10.08 -14.60 -12.20
N CYS A 556 -10.05 -14.74 -10.87
CA CYS A 556 -8.81 -14.89 -10.12
C CYS A 556 -8.02 -16.12 -10.56
N GLN A 557 -8.66 -17.28 -10.75
CA GLN A 557 -8.00 -18.50 -11.24
C GLN A 557 -7.44 -18.31 -12.65
N VAL A 558 -8.18 -17.65 -13.54
CA VAL A 558 -7.72 -17.36 -14.91
C VAL A 558 -6.47 -16.47 -14.88
N VAL A 559 -6.48 -15.40 -14.10
CA VAL A 559 -5.31 -14.50 -13.95
C VAL A 559 -4.10 -15.26 -13.40
N ARG A 560 -4.32 -16.18 -12.45
CA ARG A 560 -3.26 -16.96 -11.81
C ARG A 560 -2.66 -18.04 -12.69
N ASN A 561 -3.43 -18.60 -13.61
CA ASN A 561 -2.95 -19.60 -14.56
C ASN A 561 -2.16 -18.99 -15.72
N GLU A 562 -2.14 -17.66 -15.84
CA GLU A 562 -1.45 -16.94 -16.91
C GLU A 562 -0.08 -16.44 -16.43
N PRO A 563 1.04 -16.96 -16.98
CA PRO A 563 2.38 -16.68 -16.44
C PRO A 563 2.76 -15.20 -16.39
N HIS A 564 2.20 -14.38 -17.28
CA HIS A 564 2.44 -12.94 -17.32
C HIS A 564 1.72 -12.16 -16.21
N TRP A 565 0.64 -12.72 -15.65
CA TRP A 565 -0.21 -12.06 -14.65
C TRP A 565 -0.25 -12.80 -13.31
N GLN A 566 0.44 -13.94 -13.19
CA GLN A 566 0.46 -14.76 -11.99
C GLN A 566 0.86 -14.00 -10.72
N ASP A 567 1.68 -12.95 -10.86
CA ASP A 567 2.19 -12.11 -9.75
C ASP A 567 1.39 -10.82 -9.51
N LEU A 568 0.34 -10.57 -10.31
CA LEU A 568 -0.52 -9.40 -10.14
C LEU A 568 -1.20 -9.45 -8.77
N SER A 569 -1.20 -8.36 -8.02
CA SER A 569 -1.90 -8.35 -6.73
C SER A 569 -3.43 -8.40 -6.96
N ILE A 570 -4.16 -9.26 -6.25
CA ILE A 570 -5.63 -9.43 -6.41
C ILE A 570 -6.33 -9.33 -5.05
N ILE A 571 -7.32 -8.44 -4.93
CA ILE A 571 -8.24 -8.31 -3.79
C ILE A 571 -9.65 -8.71 -4.24
N ILE A 572 -10.35 -9.57 -3.49
CA ILE A 572 -11.74 -9.92 -3.78
C ILE A 572 -12.71 -9.20 -2.83
N LEU A 573 -13.80 -8.63 -3.37
CA LEU A 573 -14.89 -8.04 -2.58
C LEU A 573 -15.97 -9.08 -2.33
N CYS A 574 -16.40 -9.28 -1.09
CA CYS A 574 -17.34 -10.34 -0.71
C CYS A 574 -18.55 -9.81 0.07
N ASP A 575 -19.76 -10.25 -0.26
CA ASP A 575 -20.99 -9.87 0.46
C ASP A 575 -21.25 -10.66 1.76
N ASP A 576 -20.83 -11.93 1.81
CA ASP A 576 -21.16 -12.86 2.89
C ASP A 576 -19.92 -13.45 3.59
N ARG A 577 -20.06 -13.78 4.88
CA ARG A 577 -19.05 -14.43 5.73
C ARG A 577 -19.07 -15.95 5.64
N ASN A 578 -19.72 -16.51 4.62
CA ASN A 578 -19.86 -17.96 4.51
C ASN A 578 -18.48 -18.63 4.32
N ARG A 579 -18.19 -19.61 5.19
CA ARG A 579 -16.96 -20.39 5.20
C ARG A 579 -16.56 -20.95 3.83
N GLN A 580 -17.54 -21.45 3.06
CA GLN A 580 -17.27 -22.04 1.75
C GLN A 580 -16.77 -21.00 0.75
N ILE A 581 -17.27 -19.77 0.84
CA ILE A 581 -16.92 -18.66 -0.05
C ILE A 581 -15.49 -18.18 0.26
N VAL A 582 -15.16 -17.99 1.54
CA VAL A 582 -13.82 -17.59 1.95
C VAL A 582 -12.79 -18.64 1.52
N GLU A 583 -13.06 -19.93 1.76
CA GLU A 583 -12.19 -21.01 1.30
C GLU A 583 -12.00 -21.00 -0.24
N GLN A 584 -13.05 -20.72 -1.02
CA GLN A 584 -12.99 -20.62 -2.49
C GLN A 584 -12.13 -19.44 -2.98
N VAL A 585 -12.31 -18.25 -2.41
CA VAL A 585 -11.53 -17.04 -2.72
C VAL A 585 -10.04 -17.27 -2.53
N TRP A 586 -9.66 -17.89 -1.41
CA TRP A 586 -8.26 -18.17 -1.12
C TRP A 586 -7.67 -19.27 -2.02
N ASN A 587 -8.43 -20.35 -2.25
CA ASN A 587 -8.02 -21.44 -3.14
C ASN A 587 -7.83 -20.98 -4.58
N ALA A 588 -8.57 -19.96 -5.02
CA ALA A 588 -8.43 -19.35 -6.34
C ALA A 588 -7.15 -18.51 -6.52
N GLY A 589 -6.45 -18.18 -5.43
CA GLY A 589 -5.21 -17.42 -5.53
C GLY A 589 -5.30 -15.94 -5.16
N ALA A 590 -6.39 -15.48 -4.55
CA ALA A 590 -6.53 -14.08 -4.13
C ALA A 590 -5.45 -13.69 -3.10
N ASP A 591 -4.95 -12.46 -3.18
CA ASP A 591 -3.97 -11.90 -2.23
C ASP A 591 -4.63 -11.20 -1.06
N ASP A 592 -5.89 -10.78 -1.16
CA ASP A 592 -6.67 -10.34 0.00
C ASP A 592 -8.16 -10.43 -0.31
N TYR A 593 -9.00 -10.20 0.70
CA TYR A 593 -10.41 -9.94 0.48
C TYR A 593 -10.95 -8.86 1.42
N ILE A 594 -12.00 -8.16 0.97
CA ILE A 594 -12.66 -7.10 1.71
C ILE A 594 -14.16 -7.41 1.78
N GLN A 595 -14.74 -7.28 2.96
CA GLN A 595 -16.17 -7.51 3.14
C GLN A 595 -16.98 -6.26 2.75
N LYS A 596 -18.04 -6.45 1.96
CA LYS A 596 -19.08 -5.43 1.74
C LYS A 596 -19.99 -5.37 2.99
N PRO A 597 -20.40 -4.18 3.47
CA PRO A 597 -20.13 -2.85 2.89
C PRO A 597 -18.70 -2.37 3.16
N LEU A 598 -18.03 -1.87 2.10
CA LEU A 598 -16.70 -1.26 2.17
C LEU A 598 -16.62 -0.14 3.20
N VAL A 599 -15.62 -0.27 4.09
CA VAL A 599 -15.21 0.75 5.07
C VAL A 599 -14.00 1.48 4.49
N GLU A 600 -14.09 2.80 4.28
CA GLU A 600 -13.10 3.57 3.51
C GLU A 600 -11.65 3.43 4.04
N PRO A 601 -11.39 3.55 5.36
CA PRO A 601 -10.04 3.37 5.90
C PRO A 601 -9.48 1.95 5.70
N GLU A 602 -10.34 0.93 5.76
CA GLU A 602 -9.94 -0.47 5.55
C GLU A 602 -9.56 -0.71 4.09
N LEU A 603 -10.35 -0.20 3.15
CA LEU A 603 -10.05 -0.31 1.72
C LEU A 603 -8.71 0.33 1.37
N ILE A 604 -8.45 1.54 1.86
CA ILE A 604 -7.18 2.25 1.63
C ILE A 604 -6.00 1.46 2.19
N ALA A 605 -6.08 1.03 3.46
CA ALA A 605 -4.99 0.31 4.11
C ALA A 605 -4.65 -1.00 3.38
N ARG A 606 -5.67 -1.75 2.95
CA ARG A 606 -5.51 -3.00 2.20
C ARG A 606 -4.86 -2.78 0.84
N VAL A 607 -5.31 -1.77 0.10
CA VAL A 607 -4.76 -1.39 -1.20
C VAL A 607 -3.30 -0.96 -1.10
N LEU A 608 -2.97 -0.08 -0.15
CA LEU A 608 -1.60 0.38 0.08
C LEU A 608 -0.68 -0.78 0.44
N ASN A 609 -1.09 -1.63 1.38
CA ASN A 609 -0.32 -2.81 1.78
C ASN A 609 -0.08 -3.77 0.61
N CYS A 610 -1.06 -3.99 -0.28
CA CYS A 610 -0.86 -4.81 -1.48
C CYS A 610 0.11 -4.16 -2.47
N LEU A 611 -0.01 -2.86 -2.72
CA LEU A 611 0.84 -2.15 -3.69
C LEU A 611 2.29 -2.00 -3.24
N GLU A 612 2.53 -1.65 -1.98
CA GLU A 612 3.89 -1.54 -1.44
C GLU A 612 4.63 -2.89 -1.55
N ARG A 613 3.93 -3.99 -1.28
CA ARG A 613 4.47 -5.35 -1.41
C ARG A 613 4.74 -5.75 -2.87
N SER A 614 3.85 -5.40 -3.80
CA SER A 614 4.05 -5.63 -5.24
C SER A 614 5.28 -4.87 -5.79
N GLN A 615 5.46 -3.61 -5.39
CA GLN A 615 6.61 -2.80 -5.80
C GLN A 615 7.94 -3.33 -5.25
N LEU A 616 7.94 -3.88 -4.03
CA LEU A 616 9.12 -4.47 -3.42
C LEU A 616 9.52 -5.80 -4.07
N ARG A 617 8.55 -6.63 -4.48
CA ARG A 617 8.83 -7.85 -5.27
C ARG A 617 9.50 -7.53 -6.60
N ARG A 618 8.97 -6.54 -7.34
CA ARG A 618 9.58 -6.10 -8.62
C ARG A 618 11.03 -5.63 -8.45
N LYS A 619 11.35 -4.94 -7.34
CA LYS A 619 12.73 -4.52 -7.03
C LYS A 619 13.67 -5.69 -6.71
N MET A 620 13.19 -6.76 -6.08
CA MET A 620 14.02 -7.94 -5.78
C MET A 620 14.24 -8.85 -6.99
N SER A 621 13.30 -8.88 -7.94
CA SER A 621 13.47 -9.61 -9.21
C SER A 621 14.39 -8.91 -10.22
N SER A 622 14.77 -7.64 -9.94
CA SER A 622 15.59 -6.80 -10.82
C SER A 622 17.07 -6.74 -10.42
N ASN A 623 17.45 -7.40 -9.33
CA ASN A 623 18.83 -7.60 -8.85
C ASN A 623 19.21 -9.07 -8.97
#